data_AF-A0A5D3AII2-F1
#
_entry.id   AF-A0A5D3AII2-F1
#
_cell.length_a   1.000
_cell.length_b   1.000
_cell.length_c   1.000
_cell.angle_alpha   90.00
_cell.angle_beta   90.00
_cell.angle_gamma   90.00
#
_symmetry.space_group_name_H-M   'P 1'
#
loop_
_entity.id
_entity.type
_entity.pdbx_description
1 polymer ?
#
loop_
_entity_poly.entity_id
_entity_poly.type
_entity_poly.pdbx_seq_one_letter_code
_entity_poly.pdbx_strand_id
1 'polypeptide(L)'
;MMNLFRINQIKASLSYGGIMLERFFFTKQGDFHPQESDPITLLSGPPSSGKTSLLFQFAVNSASQCSNVNSKVVFICSRRRLETKPPYLAQGIDPGCDIFKRIKMKYINDDDDEGIKKYFAAFHLKDTFPVAVVVDDFGDFFYERSCQERYGNPRGRDLAMVRTLALCHNAIIFANKTGPCRLLLSDTHNGDSPRSLFIYKR
;
A
#
# COMPACT_ATOMS: atom_id res chain seq x y z
N MET A 1 -16.42 -18.97 8.33
CA MET A 1 -15.82 -20.21 7.76
C MET A 1 -15.25 -19.81 6.40
N MET A 2 -13.99 -19.35 6.39
CA MET A 2 -13.30 -18.98 5.15
C MET A 2 -13.05 -20.26 4.37
N ASN A 3 -13.76 -20.44 3.26
CA ASN A 3 -13.42 -21.49 2.31
C ASN A 3 -12.03 -21.21 1.78
N LEU A 4 -11.05 -21.90 2.38
CA LEU A 4 -9.99 -22.64 1.69
C LEU A 4 -9.64 -22.03 0.33
N PHE A 5 -9.05 -20.82 0.37
CA PHE A 5 -8.42 -20.20 -0.79
C PHE A 5 -7.43 -21.23 -1.32
N ARG A 6 -7.75 -21.82 -2.48
CA ARG A 6 -7.03 -22.93 -3.12
C ARG A 6 -5.52 -22.74 -3.03
N ILE A 7 -4.89 -23.48 -2.11
CA ILE A 7 -3.44 -23.53 -1.83
C ILE A 7 -2.64 -24.26 -2.93
N ASN A 8 -3.25 -24.72 -4.01
CA ASN A 8 -2.61 -25.65 -4.95
C ASN A 8 -2.10 -25.05 -6.27
N GLN A 9 -1.81 -23.75 -6.35
CA GLN A 9 -1.13 -23.21 -7.52
C GLN A 9 0.06 -22.35 -7.11
N ILE A 10 1.17 -22.60 -7.79
CA ILE A 10 2.45 -21.86 -7.78
C ILE A 10 3.50 -22.45 -6.82
N LYS A 11 3.93 -23.68 -7.13
CA LYS A 11 5.36 -24.02 -7.08
C LYS A 11 6.02 -23.42 -8.33
N ALA A 12 6.78 -22.35 -8.16
CA ALA A 12 7.86 -21.97 -9.08
C ALA A 12 8.83 -21.03 -8.38
N SER A 13 10.12 -21.29 -8.61
CA SER A 13 11.31 -20.78 -7.94
C SER A 13 11.46 -19.27 -7.84
N LEU A 14 12.11 -18.82 -6.74
CA LEU A 14 13.13 -17.77 -6.76
C LEU A 14 13.99 -17.88 -5.48
N SER A 15 15.12 -18.59 -5.59
CA SER A 15 16.13 -18.75 -4.51
C SER A 15 17.02 -17.51 -4.28
N TYR A 16 16.69 -16.35 -4.85
CA TYR A 16 17.50 -15.12 -4.73
C TYR A 16 16.68 -13.87 -4.33
N GLY A 17 15.38 -14.00 -4.05
CA GLY A 17 14.48 -12.85 -3.85
C GLY A 17 14.56 -12.15 -2.48
N GLY A 18 15.10 -12.81 -1.45
CA GLY A 18 15.08 -12.27 -0.08
C GLY A 18 15.91 -11.00 0.11
N ILE A 19 17.07 -10.89 -0.55
CA ILE A 19 18.03 -9.79 -0.34
C ILE A 19 17.62 -8.51 -1.09
N MET A 20 16.93 -8.64 -2.22
CA MET A 20 16.55 -7.49 -3.06
C MET A 20 15.32 -6.74 -2.50
N LEU A 21 14.39 -7.46 -1.87
CA LEU A 21 13.18 -6.89 -1.25
C LEU A 21 13.47 -6.12 0.04
N GLU A 22 14.42 -6.60 0.85
CA GLU A 22 14.95 -5.81 1.97
C GLU A 22 15.47 -4.49 1.43
N ARG A 23 16.38 -4.47 0.45
CA ARG A 23 16.93 -3.21 -0.10
C ARG A 23 15.87 -2.27 -0.68
N PHE A 24 14.79 -2.79 -1.24
CA PHE A 24 13.76 -1.98 -1.89
C PHE A 24 12.97 -1.13 -0.88
N PHE A 25 12.61 -1.69 0.28
CA PHE A 25 11.86 -0.97 1.32
C PHE A 25 12.67 -0.58 2.56
N PHE A 26 13.80 -1.24 2.77
CA PHE A 26 14.69 -1.11 3.90
C PHE A 26 16.13 -0.92 3.39
N THR A 27 16.55 0.33 3.29
CA THR A 27 17.98 0.64 3.23
C THR A 27 18.63 0.08 4.49
N LYS A 28 19.53 -0.89 4.36
CA LYS A 28 20.34 -1.36 5.50
C LYS A 28 21.05 -0.14 6.09
N GLN A 29 20.84 0.11 7.39
CA GLN A 29 21.68 1.01 8.17
C GLN A 29 23.10 0.45 8.17
N GLY A 30 23.92 0.94 7.25
CA GLY A 30 25.38 0.84 7.29
C GLY A 30 25.92 2.26 7.22
N ASP A 31 26.37 2.77 8.37
CA ASP A 31 27.27 3.92 8.57
C ASP A 31 27.03 5.23 7.80
N PHE A 32 25.79 5.53 7.42
CA PHE A 32 25.40 6.90 7.06
C PHE A 32 24.31 7.37 8.02
N HIS A 33 24.52 8.58 8.54
CA HIS A 33 23.61 9.40 9.35
C HIS A 33 22.14 9.02 9.10
N PRO A 34 21.29 8.81 10.14
CA PRO A 34 19.90 8.44 9.94
C PRO A 34 19.19 9.58 9.20
N GLN A 35 19.13 9.48 7.86
CA GLN A 35 18.16 10.24 7.11
C GLN A 35 16.81 9.67 7.48
N GLU A 36 15.97 10.51 8.08
CA GLU A 36 14.55 10.23 8.25
C GLU A 36 14.02 9.72 6.91
N SER A 37 13.73 8.42 6.83
CA SER A 37 13.06 7.90 5.64
C SER A 37 11.72 8.59 5.55
N ASP A 38 11.42 9.24 4.43
CA ASP A 38 10.15 9.91 4.23
C ASP A 38 9.00 8.98 4.66
N PRO A 39 8.10 9.44 5.54
CA PRO A 39 7.05 8.58 6.09
C PRO A 39 6.05 8.16 5.01
N ILE A 40 6.17 8.68 3.80
CA ILE A 40 5.31 8.43 2.65
C ILE A 40 6.19 7.97 1.50
N THR A 41 5.81 6.87 0.86
CA THR A 41 6.51 6.32 -0.30
C THR A 41 5.50 6.01 -1.39
N LEU A 42 5.85 6.30 -2.65
CA LEU A 42 5.08 5.96 -3.83
C LEU A 42 5.78 4.88 -4.64
N LEU A 43 5.05 3.81 -4.95
CA LEU A 43 5.44 2.70 -5.79
C LEU A 43 4.74 2.79 -7.15
N SER A 44 5.43 3.22 -8.18
CA SER A 44 4.85 3.38 -9.51
C SER A 44 5.38 2.36 -10.50
N GLY A 45 4.54 1.87 -11.40
CA GLY A 45 4.97 0.90 -12.41
C GLY A 45 3.81 0.46 -13.32
N PRO A 46 4.11 -0.26 -14.42
CA PRO A 46 3.12 -0.67 -15.40
C PRO A 46 2.12 -1.69 -14.82
N PRO A 47 0.98 -1.93 -15.48
CA PRO A 47 0.05 -2.99 -15.12
C PRO A 47 0.77 -4.35 -15.00
N SER A 48 0.38 -5.18 -14.03
CA SER A 48 0.90 -6.54 -13.84
C SER A 48 2.41 -6.68 -13.55
N SER A 49 3.10 -5.60 -13.16
CA SER A 49 4.53 -5.64 -12.76
C SER A 49 4.82 -6.29 -11.40
N GLY A 50 3.80 -6.67 -10.63
CA GLY A 50 3.96 -7.27 -9.29
C GLY A 50 3.89 -6.28 -8.13
N LYS A 51 3.48 -5.02 -8.36
CA LYS A 51 3.30 -4.00 -7.31
C LYS A 51 2.46 -4.49 -6.14
N THR A 52 1.30 -5.06 -6.40
CA THR A 52 0.39 -5.56 -5.34
C THR A 52 1.06 -6.63 -4.48
N SER A 53 1.81 -7.57 -5.06
CA SER A 53 2.59 -8.56 -4.30
C SER A 53 3.67 -7.90 -3.46
N LEU A 54 4.36 -6.91 -4.03
CA LEU A 54 5.42 -6.17 -3.36
C LEU A 54 4.88 -5.35 -2.16
N LEU A 55 3.74 -4.68 -2.35
CA LEU A 55 2.99 -4.01 -1.29
C LEU A 55 2.55 -4.98 -0.19
N PHE A 56 2.07 -6.16 -0.57
CA PHE A 56 1.65 -7.16 0.39
C PHE A 56 2.84 -7.69 1.22
N GLN A 57 3.99 -7.92 0.58
CA GLN A 57 5.21 -8.28 1.28
C GLN A 57 5.67 -7.18 2.24
N PHE A 58 5.57 -5.91 1.85
CA PHE A 58 5.83 -4.79 2.75
C PHE A 58 4.91 -4.80 3.99
N ALA A 59 3.62 -5.10 3.79
CA ALA A 59 2.66 -5.20 4.89
C ALA A 59 3.03 -6.33 5.86
N VAL A 60 3.41 -7.50 5.34
CA VAL A 60 3.91 -8.63 6.15
C VAL A 60 5.15 -8.22 6.94
N ASN A 61 6.16 -7.66 6.28
CA ASN A 61 7.41 -7.26 6.94
C ASN A 61 7.16 -6.21 8.05
N SER A 62 6.28 -5.23 7.78
CA SER A 62 5.90 -4.20 8.75
C SER A 62 5.17 -4.77 9.97
N ALA A 63 4.31 -5.77 9.76
CA ALA A 63 3.62 -6.46 10.85
C ALA A 63 4.58 -7.35 11.66
N SER A 64 5.57 -7.98 11.02
CA SER A 64 6.56 -8.85 11.68
C SER A 64 7.58 -8.09 12.52
N GLN A 65 8.05 -6.94 12.05
CA GLN A 65 9.10 -6.16 12.72
C GLN A 65 8.60 -5.43 13.98
N CYS A 66 7.29 -5.29 14.17
CA CYS A 66 6.75 -4.60 15.33
C CYS A 66 6.62 -5.54 16.54
N SER A 67 7.38 -5.24 17.59
CA SER A 67 7.37 -5.96 18.88
C SER A 67 6.03 -5.87 19.62
N ASN A 68 5.27 -4.79 19.43
CA ASN A 68 3.96 -4.61 20.05
C ASN A 68 2.90 -5.43 19.32
N VAL A 69 2.45 -6.54 19.91
CA VAL A 69 1.44 -7.48 19.36
C VAL A 69 0.17 -6.79 18.84
N ASN A 70 -0.21 -5.65 19.43
CA ASN A 70 -1.40 -4.88 19.05
C ASN A 70 -1.22 -3.97 17.83
N SER A 71 0.01 -3.78 17.36
CA SER A 71 0.30 -3.00 16.17
C SER A 71 -0.30 -3.65 14.93
N LYS A 72 -0.95 -2.83 14.12
CA LYS A 72 -1.66 -3.24 12.91
C LYS A 72 -1.07 -2.57 11.69
N VAL A 73 -1.12 -3.27 10.57
CA VAL A 73 -0.95 -2.68 9.23
C VAL A 73 -2.31 -2.62 8.59
N VAL A 74 -2.67 -1.51 7.96
CA VAL A 74 -3.92 -1.41 7.20
C VAL A 74 -3.61 -1.47 5.70
N PHE A 75 -4.25 -2.38 4.99
CA PHE A 75 -4.10 -2.54 3.55
C PHE A 75 -5.40 -2.16 2.85
N ILE A 76 -5.40 -1.01 2.21
CA ILE A 76 -6.52 -0.44 1.46
C ILE A 76 -6.41 -0.89 0.00
N CYS A 77 -7.46 -1.53 -0.51
CA CYS A 77 -7.48 -2.03 -1.89
C CYS A 77 -8.90 -2.23 -2.42
N SER A 78 -9.00 -2.45 -3.73
CA SER A 78 -10.22 -2.95 -4.36
C SER A 78 -10.40 -4.44 -4.06
N ARG A 79 -11.57 -4.81 -3.53
CA ARG A 79 -11.90 -6.22 -3.27
C ARG A 79 -11.91 -7.04 -4.56
N ARG A 80 -12.53 -6.49 -5.60
CA ARG A 80 -12.66 -7.14 -6.91
C ARG A 80 -11.30 -7.43 -7.53
N ARG A 81 -10.37 -6.47 -7.50
CA ARG A 81 -9.01 -6.67 -8.04
C ARG A 81 -8.24 -7.71 -7.24
N LEU A 82 -8.29 -7.62 -5.91
CA LEU A 82 -7.58 -8.55 -5.05
C LEU A 82 -8.07 -10.00 -5.22
N GLU A 83 -9.39 -10.21 -5.37
CA GLU A 83 -9.98 -11.53 -5.59
C GLU A 83 -9.68 -12.09 -7.00
N THR A 84 -9.60 -11.22 -8.02
CA THR A 84 -9.30 -11.64 -9.40
C THR A 84 -7.82 -11.87 -9.68
N LYS A 85 -6.94 -11.11 -9.02
CA LYS A 85 -5.47 -11.22 -9.15
C LYS A 85 -4.83 -11.11 -7.75
N PRO A 86 -4.87 -12.19 -6.95
CA PRO A 86 -4.33 -12.16 -5.60
C PRO A 86 -2.80 -11.93 -5.61
N PRO A 87 -2.24 -11.29 -4.57
CA PRO A 87 -0.81 -11.10 -4.45
C PRO A 87 -0.09 -12.44 -4.31
N TYR A 88 1.09 -12.53 -4.90
CA TYR A 88 2.00 -13.66 -4.68
C TYR A 88 2.67 -13.50 -3.32
N LEU A 89 2.61 -14.55 -2.49
CA LEU A 89 3.35 -14.61 -1.22
C LEU A 89 4.76 -15.15 -1.46
N ALA A 90 5.74 -14.62 -0.72
CA ALA A 90 7.07 -15.22 -0.71
C ALA A 90 6.99 -16.66 -0.18
N GLN A 91 7.81 -17.55 -0.76
CA GLN A 91 7.87 -18.95 -0.35
C GLN A 91 8.24 -19.05 1.13
N GLY A 92 7.52 -19.89 1.89
CA GLY A 92 7.79 -20.16 3.31
C GLY A 92 7.01 -19.31 4.31
N ILE A 93 6.13 -18.40 3.85
CA ILE A 93 5.18 -17.74 4.76
C ILE A 93 4.00 -18.69 5.03
N ASP A 94 3.87 -19.15 6.27
CA ASP A 94 2.70 -19.93 6.70
C ASP A 94 1.43 -19.06 6.71
N PRO A 95 0.40 -19.37 5.89
CA PRO A 95 -0.87 -18.64 5.89
C PRO A 95 -1.59 -18.64 7.24
N GLY A 96 -1.30 -19.61 8.12
CA GLY A 96 -1.83 -19.69 9.49
C GLY A 96 -1.14 -18.75 10.48
N CYS A 97 -0.07 -18.08 10.08
CA CYS A 97 0.72 -17.24 10.97
C CYS A 97 -0.08 -16.04 11.50
N ASP A 98 0.08 -15.74 12.80
CA ASP A 98 -0.57 -14.62 13.47
C ASP A 98 -0.25 -13.26 12.85
N ILE A 99 0.83 -13.16 12.06
CA ILE A 99 1.19 -11.96 11.29
C ILE A 99 0.01 -11.50 10.41
N PHE A 100 -0.69 -12.42 9.74
CA PHE A 100 -1.83 -12.06 8.89
C PHE A 100 -2.99 -11.47 9.69
N LYS A 101 -3.16 -11.83 10.97
CA LYS A 101 -4.19 -11.24 11.85
C LYS A 101 -3.92 -9.76 12.12
N ARG A 102 -2.67 -9.32 11.99
CA ARG A 102 -2.21 -7.93 12.20
C ARG A 102 -2.35 -7.09 10.93
N ILE A 103 -2.50 -7.71 9.75
CA ILE A 103 -2.83 -7.01 8.50
C ILE A 103 -4.35 -6.89 8.39
N LYS A 104 -4.86 -5.66 8.46
CA LYS A 104 -6.30 -5.36 8.33
C LYS A 104 -6.60 -4.89 6.91
N MET A 105 -7.32 -5.73 6.17
CA MET A 105 -7.82 -5.37 4.84
C MET A 105 -8.97 -4.38 4.97
N LYS A 106 -8.88 -3.27 4.24
CA LYS A 106 -9.97 -2.31 4.09
C LYS A 106 -10.32 -2.21 2.61
N TYR A 107 -11.49 -2.73 2.25
CA TYR A 107 -11.97 -2.68 0.88
C TYR A 107 -12.67 -1.37 0.60
N ILE A 108 -12.28 -0.73 -0.49
CA ILE A 108 -12.92 0.46 -1.04
C ILE A 108 -13.32 0.12 -2.47
N ASN A 109 -14.51 0.56 -2.87
CA ASN A 109 -14.97 0.32 -4.23
C ASN A 109 -14.09 1.07 -5.24
N ASP A 110 -13.92 0.49 -6.42
CA ASP A 110 -13.36 1.21 -7.57
C ASP A 110 -14.17 2.51 -7.74
N ASP A 111 -13.53 3.59 -8.20
CA ASP A 111 -14.19 4.87 -8.51
C ASP A 111 -14.81 5.64 -7.31
N ASP A 112 -14.56 5.23 -6.06
CA ASP A 112 -15.04 5.92 -4.83
C ASP A 112 -13.91 6.39 -3.91
N ASP A 113 -13.50 7.66 -4.06
CA ASP A 113 -12.47 8.30 -3.25
C ASP A 113 -12.94 8.67 -1.82
N GLU A 114 -14.25 8.60 -1.51
CA GLU A 114 -14.79 8.90 -0.17
C GLU A 114 -14.31 7.92 0.88
N GLY A 115 -14.11 6.64 0.51
CA GLY A 115 -13.62 5.63 1.44
C GLY A 115 -12.22 5.98 2.00
N ILE A 116 -11.34 6.52 1.15
CA ILE A 116 -9.99 6.92 1.52
C ILE A 116 -10.06 8.17 2.38
N LYS A 117 -10.81 9.18 1.94
CA LYS A 117 -11.01 10.43 2.68
C LYS A 117 -11.53 10.18 4.09
N LYS A 118 -12.60 9.39 4.23
CA LYS A 118 -13.16 9.02 5.55
C LYS A 118 -12.17 8.29 6.44
N TYR A 119 -11.33 7.41 5.88
CA TYR A 119 -10.33 6.69 6.65
C TYR A 119 -9.27 7.62 7.24
N PHE A 120 -8.66 8.47 6.43
CA PHE A 120 -7.59 9.37 6.88
C PHE A 120 -8.10 10.56 7.69
N ALA A 121 -9.29 11.08 7.39
CA ALA A 121 -9.92 12.12 8.22
C ALA A 121 -10.11 11.67 9.68
N ALA A 122 -10.43 10.38 9.88
CA ALA A 122 -10.64 9.79 11.20
C ALA A 122 -9.36 9.66 12.05
N PHE A 123 -8.16 9.95 11.52
CA PHE A 123 -6.93 9.93 12.32
C PHE A 123 -6.99 10.93 13.48
N HIS A 124 -7.63 12.08 13.29
CA HIS A 124 -7.78 13.10 14.33
C HIS A 124 -8.73 12.71 15.46
N LEU A 125 -9.45 11.58 15.33
CA LEU A 125 -10.41 11.08 16.31
C LEU A 125 -9.91 9.82 17.05
N LYS A 126 -8.65 9.40 16.83
CA LYS A 126 -8.09 8.17 17.37
C LYS A 126 -6.84 8.42 18.18
N ASP A 127 -6.63 7.58 19.19
CA ASP A 127 -5.44 7.62 20.05
C ASP A 127 -4.39 6.58 19.66
N THR A 128 -4.76 5.62 18.79
CA THR A 128 -3.86 4.56 18.32
C THR A 128 -3.85 4.51 16.80
N PHE A 129 -2.66 4.41 16.23
CA PHE A 129 -2.43 4.41 14.78
C PHE A 129 -1.82 3.09 14.31
N PRO A 130 -2.06 2.69 13.05
CA PRO A 130 -1.34 1.57 12.47
C PRO A 130 0.14 1.92 12.29
N VAL A 131 1.01 0.91 12.28
CA VAL A 131 2.45 1.11 11.99
C VAL A 131 2.69 1.40 10.51
N ALA A 132 1.74 0.97 9.66
CA ALA A 132 1.73 1.33 8.25
C ALA A 132 0.30 1.31 7.68
N VAL A 133 0.05 2.21 6.74
CA VAL A 133 -1.09 2.19 5.82
C VAL A 133 -0.55 1.93 4.41
N VAL A 134 -1.09 0.93 3.75
CA VAL A 134 -0.75 0.56 2.37
C VAL A 134 -1.97 0.82 1.50
N VAL A 135 -1.82 1.50 0.38
CA VAL A 135 -2.91 1.75 -0.58
C VAL A 135 -2.52 1.22 -1.94
N ASP A 136 -3.24 0.22 -2.42
CA ASP A 136 -2.97 -0.45 -3.71
C ASP A 136 -3.74 0.20 -4.86
N ASP A 137 -3.00 0.65 -5.87
CA ASP A 137 -3.42 1.40 -7.06
C ASP A 137 -4.29 2.61 -6.70
N PHE A 138 -3.65 3.61 -6.08
CA PHE A 138 -4.30 4.84 -5.60
C PHE A 138 -5.11 5.57 -6.69
N GLY A 139 -4.61 5.62 -7.92
CA GLY A 139 -5.29 6.28 -9.03
C GLY A 139 -6.64 5.66 -9.44
N ASP A 140 -6.91 4.39 -9.08
CA ASP A 140 -8.14 3.67 -9.44
C ASP A 140 -9.37 4.10 -8.61
N PHE A 141 -9.17 4.79 -7.49
CA PHE A 141 -10.28 5.30 -6.68
C PHE A 141 -10.87 6.61 -7.23
N PHE A 142 -10.25 7.18 -8.27
CA PHE A 142 -10.59 8.49 -8.81
C PHE A 142 -11.09 8.36 -10.24
N TYR A 143 -12.40 8.21 -10.40
CA TYR A 143 -13.03 8.18 -11.72
C TYR A 143 -13.01 9.55 -12.38
N GLU A 144 -12.45 9.61 -13.58
CA GLU A 144 -12.20 10.85 -14.33
C GLU A 144 -13.47 11.70 -14.46
N ARG A 145 -14.55 11.14 -15.00
CA ARG A 145 -15.79 11.88 -15.28
C ARG A 145 -16.42 12.42 -13.99
N SER A 146 -16.56 11.59 -12.96
CA SER A 146 -17.14 12.04 -11.69
C SER A 146 -16.29 13.13 -11.03
N CYS A 147 -14.97 13.06 -11.14
CA CYS A 147 -14.09 14.08 -10.60
C CYS A 147 -14.18 15.39 -11.41
N GLN A 148 -14.25 15.32 -12.74
CA GLN A 148 -14.43 16.50 -13.60
C GLN A 148 -15.76 17.20 -13.34
N GLU A 149 -16.86 16.45 -13.19
CA GLU A 149 -18.18 16.99 -12.85
C GLU A 149 -18.18 17.62 -11.45
N ARG A 150 -17.65 16.93 -10.44
CA ARG A 150 -17.59 17.41 -9.05
C ARG A 150 -16.83 18.72 -8.91
N TYR A 151 -15.76 18.91 -9.68
CA TYR A 151 -14.92 20.10 -9.60
C TYR A 151 -15.15 21.12 -10.72
N GLY A 152 -16.03 20.83 -11.70
CA GLY A 152 -16.24 21.66 -12.87
C GLY A 152 -14.95 21.95 -13.65
N ASN A 153 -14.00 21.00 -13.68
CA ASN A 153 -12.64 21.22 -14.16
C ASN A 153 -12.13 20.00 -14.95
N PRO A 154 -11.56 20.16 -16.17
CA PRO A 154 -10.95 19.07 -16.93
C PRO A 154 -9.85 18.30 -16.19
N ARG A 155 -9.16 18.92 -15.23
CA ARG A 155 -8.19 18.29 -14.33
C ARG A 155 -8.80 17.89 -12.99
N GLY A 156 -10.11 17.63 -12.96
CA GLY A 156 -10.84 17.28 -11.74
C GLY A 156 -10.25 16.06 -11.05
N ARG A 157 -9.80 15.05 -11.82
CA ARG A 157 -9.15 13.85 -11.28
C ARG A 157 -7.83 14.16 -10.58
N ASP A 158 -6.93 14.90 -11.24
CA ASP A 158 -5.65 15.31 -10.65
C ASP A 158 -5.88 16.10 -9.36
N LEU A 159 -6.86 17.01 -9.37
CA LEU A 159 -7.21 17.81 -8.19
C LEU A 159 -7.73 16.94 -7.04
N ALA A 160 -8.56 15.93 -7.34
CA ALA A 160 -9.06 14.97 -6.36
C ALA A 160 -7.92 14.15 -5.74
N MET A 161 -7.01 13.65 -6.58
CA MET A 161 -5.84 12.87 -6.16
C MET A 161 -4.91 13.70 -5.27
N VAL A 162 -4.54 14.91 -5.68
CA VAL A 162 -3.65 15.80 -4.91
C VAL A 162 -4.27 16.18 -3.57
N ARG A 163 -5.57 16.53 -3.54
CA ARG A 163 -6.28 16.83 -2.29
C ARG A 163 -6.31 15.65 -1.33
N THR A 164 -6.55 14.45 -1.87
CA THR A 164 -6.58 13.23 -1.06
C THR A 164 -5.18 12.84 -0.59
N LEU A 165 -4.14 12.99 -1.41
CA LEU A 165 -2.75 12.80 -0.99
C LEU A 165 -2.35 13.77 0.11
N ALA A 166 -2.73 15.05 0.02
CA ALA A 166 -2.49 16.04 1.07
C ALA A 166 -3.19 15.64 2.39
N LEU A 167 -4.42 15.13 2.32
CA LEU A 167 -5.13 14.59 3.49
C LEU A 167 -4.38 13.38 4.09
N CYS A 168 -3.93 12.44 3.26
CA CYS A 168 -3.17 11.28 3.71
C CYS A 168 -1.86 11.73 4.40
N HIS A 169 -1.13 12.65 3.77
CA HIS A 169 0.11 13.21 4.29
C HIS A 169 -0.09 13.86 5.67
N ASN A 170 -1.11 14.72 5.81
CA ASN A 170 -1.42 15.37 7.07
C ASN A 170 -1.79 14.37 8.18
N ALA A 171 -2.58 13.34 7.85
CA ALA A 171 -2.94 12.29 8.79
C ALA A 171 -1.72 11.48 9.26
N ILE A 172 -0.77 11.18 8.35
CA ILE A 172 0.46 10.46 8.69
C ILE A 172 1.39 11.31 9.57
N ILE A 173 1.58 12.58 9.24
CA ILE A 173 2.33 13.51 10.10
C ILE A 173 1.69 13.62 11.48
N PHE A 174 0.35 13.70 11.55
CA PHE A 174 -0.37 13.73 12.82
C PHE A 174 -0.12 12.46 13.66
N ALA A 175 -0.27 11.27 13.05
CA ALA A 175 0.00 10.00 13.72
C ALA A 175 1.44 9.91 14.25
N ASN A 176 2.41 10.38 13.45
CA ASN A 176 3.83 10.37 13.79
C ASN A 176 4.21 11.23 15.01
N LYS A 177 3.31 12.11 15.49
CA LYS A 177 3.48 12.81 16.78
C LYS A 177 3.38 11.87 17.99
N THR A 178 2.75 10.69 17.82
CA THR A 178 2.48 9.73 18.90
C THR A 178 3.24 8.42 18.73
N GLY A 179 3.61 8.05 17.50
CA GLY A 179 4.37 6.85 17.20
C GLY A 179 4.52 6.63 15.69
N PRO A 180 5.42 5.74 15.26
CA PRO A 180 5.74 5.57 13.84
C PRO A 180 4.56 5.01 13.04
N CYS A 181 4.22 5.71 11.97
CA CYS A 181 3.19 5.37 11.00
C CYS A 181 3.70 5.73 9.59
N ARG A 182 3.80 4.72 8.72
CA ARG A 182 4.23 4.88 7.33
C ARG A 182 3.06 4.79 6.37
N LEU A 183 3.14 5.48 5.25
CA LEU A 183 2.22 5.36 4.12
C LEU A 183 2.97 4.84 2.90
N LEU A 184 2.48 3.74 2.35
CA LEU A 184 2.97 3.21 1.07
C LEU A 184 1.82 3.19 0.07
N LEU A 185 1.95 3.97 -0.99
CA LEU A 185 0.98 4.04 -2.08
C LEU A 185 1.56 3.28 -3.26
N SER A 186 0.73 2.56 -4.02
CA SER A 186 1.09 2.24 -5.41
C SER A 186 0.24 3.03 -6.39
N ASP A 187 0.78 3.25 -7.59
CA ASP A 187 0.02 3.80 -8.69
C ASP A 187 0.42 3.12 -10.01
N THR A 188 -0.57 2.87 -10.85
CA THR A 188 -0.35 2.25 -12.16
C THR A 188 -0.33 3.32 -13.24
N HIS A 189 0.81 3.44 -13.93
CA HIS A 189 0.90 4.30 -15.11
C HIS A 189 0.91 3.47 -16.40
N ASN A 190 0.20 3.95 -17.41
CA ASN A 190 0.21 3.38 -18.77
C ASN A 190 1.23 4.11 -19.67
N GLY A 191 2.37 4.51 -19.11
CA GLY A 191 3.33 5.37 -19.80
C GLY A 191 3.95 4.73 -21.05
N ASP A 192 4.29 5.59 -22.03
CA ASP A 192 5.09 5.22 -23.20
C ASP A 192 6.51 4.77 -22.78
N SER A 193 7.10 3.90 -23.62
CA SER A 193 8.45 3.34 -23.45
C SER A 193 9.48 4.44 -23.15
N PRO A 194 10.39 4.30 -22.15
CA PRO A 194 10.77 3.10 -21.39
C PRO A 194 10.20 3.02 -19.96
N ARG A 195 9.28 3.93 -19.57
CA ARG A 195 8.69 3.93 -18.21
C ARG A 195 7.85 2.68 -17.94
N SER A 196 7.47 1.95 -18.98
CA SER A 196 6.68 0.71 -18.94
C SER A 196 7.47 -0.54 -18.54
N LEU A 197 8.78 -0.45 -18.25
CA LEU A 197 9.62 -1.62 -17.98
C LEU A 197 9.94 -1.85 -16.50
N PHE A 198 9.81 -0.82 -15.65
CA PHE A 198 10.34 -0.87 -14.29
C PHE A 198 9.32 -0.43 -13.24
N ILE A 199 9.54 -0.90 -12.01
CA ILE A 199 8.91 -0.37 -10.82
C ILE A 199 9.84 0.71 -10.24
N TYR A 200 9.27 1.87 -9.94
CA TYR A 200 9.95 3.01 -9.36
C TYR A 200 9.46 3.22 -7.93
N LYS A 201 10.40 3.45 -7.02
CA LYS A 201 10.14 3.95 -5.66
C LYS A 201 10.45 5.44 -5.64
N ARG A 202 9.53 6.25 -5.13
CA ARG A 202 9.69 7.69 -4.92
C ARG A 202 9.30 8.05 -3.49
#